data_AF-A0A0G0HT44-F1
#
_entry.id   AF-A0A0G0HT44-F1
#
_cell.length_a   1.000
_cell.length_b   1.000
_cell.length_c   1.000
_cell.angle_alpha   90.00
_cell.angle_beta   90.00
_cell.angle_gamma   90.00
#
_symmetry.space_group_name_H-M   'P 1'
#
loop_
_entity.id
_entity.type
_entity.pdbx_description
1 polymer ?
#
loop_
_entity_poly.entity_id
_entity_poly.type
_entity_poly.pdbx_seq_one_letter_code
_entity_poly.pdbx_strand_id
1 'polypeptide(L)'
;PGRDSCPMNPETIDFALKQVKGAVSVHPDVIWFDYLKFPGKWKILDEKSDYEIHKECKYCKGADRAIEITKLARKLLSEIPKNIKTGVFTMPLMMGTYDNWEKTLGENFFELGNLFDYVSPMLYHRMIRKSVDYIHEHVEYLKNLKFSAEIIPIIQLKDMPDDLEDKLTIDEFKHACDASVMPPSSGLAIFSWDQAIEKNKLDSASEILRKLK
;
A
#
# COMPACT_ATOMS: atom_id res chain seq x y z
N PRO A 1 -4.27 -15.52 -14.57
CA PRO A 1 -4.72 -15.14 -13.21
C PRO A 1 -4.74 -13.61 -13.05
N GLY A 2 -5.81 -13.05 -12.47
CA GLY A 2 -5.98 -11.61 -12.22
C GLY A 2 -5.84 -11.23 -10.74
N ARG A 3 -5.92 -9.93 -10.42
CA ARG A 3 -5.76 -9.37 -9.05
C ARG A 3 -6.74 -9.92 -8.02
N ASP A 4 -7.88 -10.46 -8.47
CA ASP A 4 -8.92 -11.03 -7.59
C ASP A 4 -8.75 -12.54 -7.34
N SER A 5 -7.63 -13.12 -7.78
CA SER A 5 -7.34 -14.54 -7.59
C SER A 5 -6.82 -14.82 -6.18
N CYS A 6 -7.08 -16.03 -5.68
CA CYS A 6 -6.48 -16.49 -4.43
C CYS A 6 -4.93 -16.42 -4.52
N PRO A 7 -4.23 -15.81 -3.55
CA PRO A 7 -2.77 -15.75 -3.53
C PRO A 7 -2.12 -17.13 -3.36
N MET A 8 -2.88 -18.11 -2.86
CA MET A 8 -2.43 -19.50 -2.69
C MET A 8 -2.72 -20.39 -3.93
N ASN A 9 -3.40 -19.88 -4.95
CA ASN A 9 -3.55 -20.61 -6.20
C ASN A 9 -2.16 -20.75 -6.87
N PRO A 10 -1.68 -21.97 -7.19
CA PRO A 10 -0.37 -22.16 -7.84
C PRO A 10 -0.17 -21.30 -9.08
N GLU A 11 -1.19 -21.11 -9.91
CA GLU A 11 -1.08 -20.25 -11.09
C GLU A 11 -0.85 -18.78 -10.72
N THR A 12 -1.45 -18.29 -9.63
CA THR A 12 -1.21 -16.93 -9.12
C THR A 12 0.23 -16.80 -8.63
N ILE A 13 0.74 -17.81 -7.93
CA ILE A 13 2.12 -17.84 -7.42
C ILE A 13 3.11 -17.84 -8.59
N ASP A 14 2.91 -18.69 -9.59
CA ASP A 14 3.77 -18.78 -10.77
C ASP A 14 3.74 -17.47 -11.58
N PHE A 15 2.56 -16.87 -11.70
CA PHE A 15 2.43 -15.55 -12.31
C PHE A 15 3.21 -14.48 -11.54
N ALA A 16 3.10 -14.43 -10.21
CA ALA A 16 3.84 -13.48 -9.38
C ALA A 16 5.36 -13.67 -9.49
N LEU A 17 5.84 -14.92 -9.47
CA LEU A 17 7.26 -15.24 -9.67
C LEU A 17 7.75 -14.77 -11.06
N LYS A 18 6.93 -14.95 -12.10
CA LYS A 18 7.25 -14.45 -13.44
C LYS A 18 7.34 -12.92 -13.47
N GLN A 19 6.44 -12.22 -12.77
CA GLN A 19 6.51 -10.75 -12.66
C GLN A 19 7.78 -10.30 -11.94
N VAL A 20 8.15 -10.94 -10.83
CA VAL A 20 9.40 -10.64 -10.11
C VAL A 20 10.62 -10.85 -11.01
N LYS A 21 10.70 -11.97 -11.73
CA LYS A 21 11.80 -12.22 -12.67
C LYS A 21 11.87 -11.19 -13.79
N GLY A 22 10.70 -10.79 -14.32
CA GLY A 22 10.59 -9.71 -15.29
C GLY A 22 11.11 -8.38 -14.73
N ALA A 23 10.69 -8.02 -13.51
CA ALA A 23 11.14 -6.79 -12.84
C ALA A 23 12.65 -6.82 -12.56
N VAL A 24 13.21 -7.93 -12.10
CA VAL A 24 14.67 -8.07 -11.88
C VAL A 24 15.45 -7.90 -13.19
N SER A 25 14.91 -8.37 -14.33
CA SER A 25 15.60 -8.32 -15.63
C SER A 25 15.85 -6.92 -16.17
N VAL A 26 15.14 -5.90 -15.67
CA VAL A 26 15.37 -4.49 -16.04
C VAL A 26 16.31 -3.76 -15.08
N HIS A 27 16.96 -4.48 -14.16
CA HIS A 27 17.94 -3.97 -13.20
C HIS A 27 17.47 -2.73 -12.41
N PRO A 28 16.32 -2.78 -11.73
CA PRO A 28 15.80 -1.65 -10.97
C PRO A 28 16.59 -1.43 -9.67
N ASP A 29 16.56 -0.20 -9.14
CA ASP A 29 17.05 0.10 -7.80
C ASP A 29 16.11 -0.45 -6.71
N VAL A 30 14.79 -0.41 -6.97
CA VAL A 30 13.74 -0.85 -6.04
C VAL A 30 12.63 -1.59 -6.77
N ILE A 31 12.15 -2.70 -6.20
CA ILE A 31 10.92 -3.39 -6.64
C ILE A 31 9.83 -3.19 -5.59
N TRP A 32 8.69 -2.65 -6.02
CA TRP A 32 7.51 -2.45 -5.17
C TRP A 32 6.46 -3.52 -5.41
N PHE A 33 5.98 -4.13 -4.34
CA PHE A 33 4.94 -5.14 -4.35
C PHE A 33 3.60 -4.50 -4.03
N ASP A 34 2.73 -4.47 -5.03
CA ASP A 34 1.32 -4.16 -4.87
C ASP A 34 0.54 -5.47 -4.67
N TYR A 35 -0.51 -5.44 -3.85
CA TYR A 35 -1.42 -6.57 -3.59
C TYR A 35 -0.80 -7.84 -2.96
N LEU A 36 0.13 -7.73 -2.00
CA LEU A 36 0.52 -8.86 -1.13
C LEU A 36 -0.52 -9.11 -0.03
N LYS A 37 -1.72 -9.49 -0.46
CA LYS A 37 -2.88 -9.73 0.40
C LYS A 37 -3.91 -10.59 -0.31
N PHE A 38 -4.88 -11.08 0.44
CA PHE A 38 -6.09 -11.67 -0.11
C PHE A 38 -6.97 -10.58 -0.78
N PRO A 39 -7.66 -10.92 -1.88
CA PRO A 39 -8.60 -10.01 -2.52
C PRO A 39 -9.66 -9.48 -1.55
N GLY A 40 -9.94 -8.20 -1.67
CA GLY A 40 -10.87 -7.47 -0.81
C GLY A 40 -11.08 -6.06 -1.33
N LYS A 41 -12.34 -5.61 -1.44
CA LYS A 41 -12.67 -4.21 -1.67
C LYS A 41 -12.48 -3.44 -0.36
N TRP A 42 -11.69 -2.38 -0.40
CA TRP A 42 -11.32 -1.57 0.76
C TRP A 42 -11.63 -0.08 0.60
N LYS A 43 -12.22 0.29 -0.55
CA LYS A 43 -12.38 1.68 -1.00
C LYS A 43 -13.35 2.50 -0.14
N ILE A 44 -13.87 1.94 0.95
CA ILE A 44 -14.80 2.58 1.84
C ILE A 44 -14.50 2.05 3.26
N LEU A 45 -13.86 2.87 4.10
CA LEU A 45 -13.72 2.57 5.53
C LEU A 45 -14.96 3.07 6.28
N ASP A 46 -16.14 2.53 5.98
CA ASP A 46 -17.37 2.77 6.76
C ASP A 46 -17.90 1.47 7.38
N GLU A 47 -18.72 1.59 8.44
CA GLU A 47 -19.29 0.45 9.19
C GLU A 47 -20.23 -0.42 8.34
N LYS A 48 -20.62 0.05 7.14
CA LYS A 48 -21.62 -0.58 6.26
C LYS A 48 -21.01 -1.20 5.00
N SER A 49 -19.69 -1.09 4.85
CA SER A 49 -18.99 -1.64 3.71
C SER A 49 -18.95 -3.16 3.82
N ASP A 50 -19.82 -3.83 3.06
CA ASP A 50 -19.68 -5.26 2.79
C ASP A 50 -18.37 -5.46 2.05
N TYR A 51 -17.34 -5.81 2.82
CA TYR A 51 -16.08 -6.25 2.28
C TYR A 51 -16.35 -7.48 1.41
N GLU A 52 -16.27 -7.32 0.09
CA GLU A 52 -16.15 -8.45 -0.82
C GLU A 52 -14.76 -9.09 -0.64
N ILE A 53 -14.59 -9.77 0.48
CA ILE A 53 -13.40 -10.54 0.81
C ILE A 53 -13.44 -11.84 0.02
N HIS A 54 -12.25 -12.27 -0.39
CA HIS A 54 -12.03 -13.62 -0.90
C HIS A 54 -12.65 -14.68 0.03
N LYS A 55 -13.72 -15.34 -0.45
CA LYS A 55 -14.29 -16.52 0.21
C LYS A 55 -13.28 -17.66 0.14
N GLU A 56 -13.22 -18.47 1.19
CA GLU A 56 -12.35 -19.64 1.18
C GLU A 56 -12.58 -20.50 -0.06
N CYS A 57 -11.48 -20.96 -0.64
CA CYS A 57 -11.50 -21.82 -1.82
C CYS A 57 -10.63 -23.06 -1.56
N LYS A 58 -10.58 -23.97 -2.55
CA LYS A 58 -9.79 -25.21 -2.45
C LYS A 58 -8.30 -25.01 -2.14
N TYR A 59 -7.77 -23.81 -2.36
CA TYR A 59 -6.35 -23.48 -2.12
C TYR A 59 -6.06 -22.91 -0.73
N CYS A 60 -7.02 -22.23 -0.10
CA CYS A 60 -6.79 -21.47 1.14
C CYS A 60 -7.70 -21.88 2.31
N LYS A 61 -8.55 -22.91 2.11
CA LYS A 61 -9.48 -23.38 3.14
C LYS A 61 -8.73 -23.79 4.41
N GLY A 62 -9.08 -23.19 5.54
CA GLY A 62 -8.46 -23.48 6.83
C GLY A 62 -7.02 -22.98 6.99
N ALA A 63 -6.52 -22.20 6.03
CA ALA A 63 -5.18 -21.63 6.12
C ALA A 63 -5.18 -20.35 6.96
N ASP A 64 -4.12 -20.14 7.73
CA ASP A 64 -3.85 -18.83 8.32
C ASP A 64 -3.33 -17.88 7.23
N ARG A 65 -4.20 -16.98 6.78
CA ARG A 65 -3.92 -16.10 5.66
C ARG A 65 -2.70 -15.20 5.89
N ALA A 66 -2.47 -14.74 7.12
CA ALA A 66 -1.32 -13.89 7.44
C ALA A 66 -0.01 -14.66 7.31
N ILE A 67 0.01 -15.91 7.79
CA ILE A 67 1.16 -16.81 7.62
C ILE A 67 1.40 -17.10 6.13
N GLU A 68 0.36 -17.38 5.37
CA GLU A 68 0.50 -17.76 3.96
C GLU A 68 0.95 -16.59 3.07
N ILE A 69 0.48 -15.37 3.32
CA ILE A 69 1.00 -14.16 2.66
C ILE A 69 2.47 -13.94 3.03
N THR A 70 2.84 -14.10 4.31
CA THR A 70 4.23 -13.96 4.76
C THR A 70 5.15 -14.98 4.07
N LYS A 71 4.70 -16.24 3.92
CA LYS A 71 5.43 -17.28 3.16
C LYS A 71 5.56 -16.92 1.69
N LEU A 72 4.48 -16.43 1.06
CA LEU A 72 4.51 -15.98 -0.33
C LEU A 72 5.51 -14.83 -0.50
N ALA A 73 5.49 -13.83 0.37
CA ALA A 73 6.43 -12.71 0.35
C ALA A 73 7.88 -13.22 0.43
N ARG A 74 8.21 -14.10 1.39
CA ARG A 74 9.55 -14.71 1.51
C ARG A 74 9.97 -15.45 0.23
N LYS A 75 9.05 -16.19 -0.40
CA LYS A 75 9.30 -16.91 -1.66
C LYS A 75 9.55 -15.96 -2.84
N LEU A 76 8.83 -14.86 -2.92
CA LEU A 76 9.04 -13.86 -3.98
C LEU A 76 10.35 -13.11 -3.78
N LEU A 77 10.65 -12.71 -2.54
CA LEU A 77 11.88 -12.02 -2.16
C LEU A 77 13.13 -12.88 -2.39
N SER A 78 13.06 -14.21 -2.27
CA SER A 78 14.21 -15.08 -2.55
C SER A 78 14.66 -15.08 -4.01
N GLU A 79 13.81 -14.62 -4.94
CA GLU A 79 14.15 -14.45 -6.35
C GLU A 79 14.78 -13.08 -6.66
N ILE A 80 14.87 -12.18 -5.67
CA ILE A 80 15.39 -10.82 -5.84
C ILE A 80 16.83 -10.75 -5.34
N PRO A 81 17.79 -10.28 -6.17
CA PRO A 81 19.15 -10.02 -5.74
C PRO A 81 19.23 -9.03 -4.57
N LYS A 82 20.11 -9.30 -3.59
CA LYS A 82 20.24 -8.49 -2.36
C LYS A 82 20.62 -7.02 -2.57
N ASN A 83 21.13 -6.66 -3.75
CA ASN A 83 21.47 -5.28 -4.09
C ASN A 83 20.27 -4.46 -4.58
N ILE A 84 19.15 -5.11 -4.90
CA ILE A 84 17.90 -4.46 -5.27
C ILE A 84 17.06 -4.30 -4.00
N LYS A 85 16.63 -3.08 -3.72
CA LYS A 85 15.75 -2.79 -2.59
C LYS A 85 14.32 -3.24 -2.87
N THR A 86 13.56 -3.45 -1.81
CA THR A 86 12.19 -3.96 -1.92
C THR A 86 11.23 -3.14 -1.07
N GLY A 87 10.06 -2.85 -1.62
CA GLY A 87 8.99 -2.15 -0.91
C GLY A 87 7.67 -2.88 -1.03
N VAL A 88 6.80 -2.71 -0.04
CA VAL A 88 5.44 -3.27 -0.06
C VAL A 88 4.42 -2.17 0.18
N PHE A 89 3.37 -2.15 -0.65
CA PHE A 89 2.20 -1.32 -0.38
C PHE A 89 1.29 -2.03 0.62
N THR A 90 0.91 -1.35 1.68
CA THR A 90 0.03 -1.89 2.71
C THR A 90 -1.29 -1.16 2.76
N MET A 91 -2.29 -1.87 3.26
CA MET A 91 -3.59 -1.31 3.56
C MET A 91 -3.51 -0.19 4.62
N PRO A 92 -4.29 0.91 4.48
CA PRO A 92 -4.34 1.98 5.47
C PRO A 92 -5.27 1.62 6.64
N LEU A 93 -5.02 0.47 7.29
CA LEU A 93 -5.82 -0.05 8.41
C LEU A 93 -5.01 -0.05 9.70
N MET A 94 -5.59 0.43 10.80
CA MET A 94 -5.01 0.30 12.14
C MET A 94 -5.67 -0.86 12.89
N MET A 95 -5.02 -1.36 13.94
CA MET A 95 -5.68 -2.22 14.91
C MET A 95 -6.96 -1.58 15.44
N GLY A 96 -8.03 -2.37 15.55
CA GLY A 96 -9.33 -1.88 16.00
C GLY A 96 -10.14 -1.10 14.97
N THR A 97 -9.61 -0.85 13.76
CA THR A 97 -10.43 -0.29 12.66
C THR A 97 -11.57 -1.25 12.31
N TYR A 98 -11.26 -2.55 12.27
CA TYR A 98 -12.22 -3.65 12.09
C TYR A 98 -11.70 -4.91 12.80
N ASP A 99 -12.60 -5.77 13.22
CA ASP A 99 -12.23 -7.05 13.81
C ASP A 99 -11.54 -7.96 12.78
N ASN A 100 -10.37 -8.48 13.14
CA ASN A 100 -9.63 -9.51 12.40
C ASN A 100 -9.28 -9.17 10.93
N TRP A 101 -9.13 -7.89 10.56
CA TRP A 101 -8.78 -7.52 9.18
C TRP A 101 -7.44 -8.14 8.74
N GLU A 102 -6.45 -8.21 9.64
CA GLU A 102 -5.14 -8.84 9.37
C GLU A 102 -5.29 -10.31 8.98
N LYS A 103 -6.15 -11.05 9.67
CA LYS A 103 -6.45 -12.45 9.35
C LYS A 103 -7.28 -12.59 8.08
N THR A 104 -8.07 -11.59 7.77
CA THR A 104 -9.00 -11.61 6.65
C THR A 104 -8.28 -11.31 5.32
N LEU A 105 -7.45 -10.27 5.33
CA LEU A 105 -6.63 -9.82 4.21
C LEU A 105 -5.27 -10.52 4.17
N GLY A 106 -4.82 -11.12 5.26
CA GLY A 106 -3.52 -11.77 5.35
C GLY A 106 -2.34 -10.80 5.48
N GLU A 107 -2.58 -9.53 5.78
CA GLU A 107 -1.50 -8.57 5.98
C GLU A 107 -1.13 -8.49 7.46
N ASN A 108 0.00 -9.11 7.81
CA ASN A 108 0.65 -8.91 9.10
C ASN A 108 1.74 -7.85 8.92
N PHE A 109 1.47 -6.62 9.35
CA PHE A 109 2.39 -5.49 9.14
C PHE A 109 3.73 -5.67 9.84
N PHE A 110 3.77 -6.32 11.01
CA PHE A 110 5.03 -6.58 11.70
C PHE A 110 5.93 -7.53 10.90
N GLU A 111 5.38 -8.66 10.44
CA GLU A 111 6.13 -9.63 9.64
C GLU A 111 6.56 -9.04 8.29
N LEU A 112 5.64 -8.37 7.58
CA LEU A 112 5.96 -7.73 6.30
C LEU A 112 6.99 -6.61 6.48
N GLY A 113 6.84 -5.76 7.48
CA GLY A 113 7.80 -4.69 7.77
C GLY A 113 9.19 -5.17 8.20
N ASN A 114 9.36 -6.44 8.56
CA ASN A 114 10.67 -7.06 8.81
C ASN A 114 11.23 -7.82 7.59
N LEU A 115 10.45 -7.93 6.52
CA LEU A 115 10.85 -8.59 5.26
C LEU A 115 11.30 -7.60 4.18
N PHE A 116 10.67 -6.43 4.13
CA PHE A 116 10.91 -5.42 3.10
C PHE A 116 11.85 -4.32 3.61
N ASP A 117 12.50 -3.61 2.69
CA ASP A 117 13.26 -2.40 3.02
C ASP A 117 12.31 -1.22 3.29
N TYR A 118 11.17 -1.19 2.58
CA TYR A 118 10.17 -0.13 2.68
C TYR A 118 8.75 -0.66 2.89
N VAL A 119 7.99 0.06 3.71
CA VAL A 119 6.53 -0.10 3.85
C VAL A 119 5.86 1.19 3.42
N SER A 120 4.88 1.10 2.52
CA SER A 120 4.15 2.26 1.99
C SER A 120 2.64 2.09 2.18
N PRO A 121 2.07 2.62 3.27
CA PRO A 121 0.62 2.58 3.45
C PRO A 121 -0.08 3.44 2.40
N MET A 122 -1.13 2.89 1.76
CA MET A 122 -1.92 3.57 0.73
C MET A 122 -2.90 4.58 1.31
N LEU A 123 -2.38 5.74 1.73
CA LEU A 123 -3.10 6.77 2.48
C LEU A 123 -3.77 7.79 1.56
N TYR A 124 -4.64 7.30 0.69
CA TYR A 124 -5.51 8.12 -0.16
C TYR A 124 -6.67 8.64 0.70
N HIS A 125 -6.40 9.67 1.51
CA HIS A 125 -7.26 10.10 2.62
C HIS A 125 -8.72 10.35 2.21
N ARG A 126 -8.98 10.97 1.04
CA ARG A 126 -10.34 11.15 0.54
C ARG A 126 -10.99 9.81 0.15
N MET A 127 -10.27 8.91 -0.52
CA MET A 127 -10.79 7.57 -0.86
C MET A 127 -11.18 6.76 0.37
N ILE A 128 -10.39 6.85 1.44
CA ILE A 128 -10.64 6.11 2.66
C ILE A 128 -11.52 6.88 3.66
N ARG A 129 -12.03 8.06 3.25
CA ARG A 129 -12.89 8.94 4.06
C ARG A 129 -12.27 9.31 5.41
N LYS A 130 -10.98 9.65 5.39
CA LYS A 130 -10.21 10.13 6.54
C LYS A 130 -9.74 11.56 6.32
N SER A 131 -9.44 12.25 7.41
CA SER A 131 -8.76 13.54 7.37
C SER A 131 -7.32 13.40 6.87
N VAL A 132 -6.70 14.51 6.50
CA VAL A 132 -5.27 14.57 6.19
C VAL A 132 -4.42 14.13 7.40
N ASP A 133 -4.83 14.48 8.62
CA ASP A 133 -4.11 14.12 9.86
C ASP A 133 -3.94 12.60 10.03
N TYR A 134 -4.89 11.81 9.51
CA TYR A 134 -4.81 10.35 9.51
C TYR A 134 -3.54 9.82 8.84
N ILE A 135 -2.97 10.56 7.89
CA ILE A 135 -1.72 10.17 7.22
C ILE A 135 -0.61 10.02 8.25
N HIS A 136 -0.40 11.04 9.08
CA HIS A 136 0.65 11.04 10.09
C HIS A 136 0.32 10.05 11.23
N GLU A 137 -0.93 10.01 11.69
CA GLU A 137 -1.38 9.05 12.70
C GLU A 137 -1.09 7.59 12.27
N HIS A 138 -1.32 7.27 10.99
CA HIS A 138 -1.05 5.94 10.46
C HIS A 138 0.44 5.60 10.40
N VAL A 139 1.29 6.59 10.06
CA VAL A 139 2.74 6.42 10.10
C VAL A 139 3.24 6.19 11.53
N GLU A 140 2.73 6.92 12.52
CA GLU A 140 3.05 6.70 13.94
C GLU A 140 2.60 5.31 14.41
N TYR A 141 1.39 4.89 14.03
CA TYR A 141 0.89 3.55 14.31
C TYR A 141 1.83 2.46 13.78
N LEU A 142 2.21 2.53 12.50
CA LEU A 142 3.14 1.57 11.90
C LEU A 142 4.49 1.57 12.60
N LYS A 143 5.03 2.76 12.94
CA LYS A 143 6.29 2.85 13.68
C LYS A 143 6.21 2.20 15.06
N ASN A 144 5.06 2.27 15.72
CA ASN A 144 4.84 1.65 17.03
C ASN A 144 4.80 0.12 16.98
N LEU A 145 4.65 -0.49 15.80
CA LEU A 145 4.81 -1.95 15.62
C LEU A 145 6.27 -2.42 15.70
N LYS A 146 7.25 -1.50 15.69
CA LYS A 146 8.69 -1.80 15.89
C LYS A 146 9.30 -2.77 14.87
N PHE A 147 8.84 -2.75 13.62
CA PHE A 147 9.53 -3.43 12.51
C PHE A 147 10.70 -2.60 11.95
N SER A 148 11.53 -3.21 11.10
CA SER A 148 12.77 -2.61 10.59
C SER A 148 12.64 -1.69 9.37
N ALA A 149 11.66 -1.94 8.48
CA ALA A 149 11.46 -1.16 7.26
C ALA A 149 11.29 0.34 7.51
N GLU A 150 11.76 1.14 6.55
CA GLU A 150 11.45 2.56 6.46
C GLU A 150 10.00 2.76 6.00
N ILE A 151 9.33 3.79 6.53
CA ILE A 151 7.91 4.05 6.24
C ILE A 151 7.84 5.20 5.25
N ILE A 152 7.30 4.95 4.06
CA ILE A 152 7.13 5.94 2.98
C ILE A 152 5.65 5.98 2.61
N PRO A 153 4.80 6.78 3.28
CA PRO A 153 3.38 6.86 2.95
C PRO A 153 3.17 7.26 1.48
N ILE A 154 2.22 6.61 0.80
CA ILE A 154 1.77 7.03 -0.54
C ILE A 154 0.43 7.75 -0.43
N ILE A 155 0.38 9.00 -0.89
CA ILE A 155 -0.79 9.88 -0.79
C ILE A 155 -1.42 10.15 -2.15
N GLN A 156 -2.67 10.59 -2.14
CA GLN A 156 -3.36 10.94 -3.38
C GLN A 156 -3.04 12.36 -3.83
N LEU A 157 -2.64 12.51 -5.09
CA LEU A 157 -2.77 13.71 -5.90
C LEU A 157 -3.98 13.60 -6.84
N LYS A 158 -4.42 12.35 -7.08
CA LYS A 158 -5.58 12.07 -7.91
C LYS A 158 -6.87 12.57 -7.23
N ASP A 159 -7.73 13.25 -7.98
CA ASP A 159 -9.14 13.49 -7.64
C ASP A 159 -9.84 12.13 -7.55
N MET A 160 -9.92 11.57 -6.34
CA MET A 160 -10.61 10.32 -6.03
C MET A 160 -11.29 10.39 -4.66
N PRO A 161 -12.42 9.69 -4.48
CA PRO A 161 -13.13 8.91 -5.50
C PRO A 161 -13.73 9.81 -6.59
N ASP A 162 -13.96 9.25 -7.79
CA ASP A 162 -14.29 10.02 -9.00
C ASP A 162 -15.68 10.71 -8.92
N ASP A 163 -16.46 10.42 -7.87
CA ASP A 163 -17.79 10.95 -7.56
C ASP A 163 -17.78 12.14 -6.58
N LEU A 164 -16.61 12.62 -6.14
CA LEU A 164 -16.55 13.85 -5.35
C LEU A 164 -16.89 15.08 -6.19
N GLU A 165 -17.88 15.86 -5.74
CA GLU A 165 -18.28 17.11 -6.38
C GLU A 165 -17.16 18.16 -6.35
N ASP A 166 -16.35 18.15 -5.29
CA ASP A 166 -15.17 19.00 -5.13
C ASP A 166 -13.88 18.23 -5.48
N LYS A 167 -13.04 18.84 -6.33
CA LYS A 167 -11.73 18.29 -6.69
C LYS A 167 -10.74 18.44 -5.53
N LEU A 168 -9.69 17.61 -5.49
CA LEU A 168 -8.59 17.78 -4.55
C LEU A 168 -7.88 19.10 -4.83
N THR A 169 -7.93 20.02 -3.87
CA THR A 169 -7.28 21.34 -3.99
C THR A 169 -5.76 21.22 -3.81
N ILE A 170 -5.02 22.19 -4.34
CA ILE A 170 -3.56 22.24 -4.16
C ILE A 170 -3.18 22.47 -2.70
N ASP A 171 -3.95 23.27 -1.96
CA ASP A 171 -3.71 23.52 -0.54
C ASP A 171 -3.90 22.25 0.30
N GLU A 172 -4.94 21.46 0.01
CA GLU A 172 -5.14 20.17 0.66
C GLU A 172 -4.05 19.17 0.30
N PHE A 173 -3.63 19.13 -0.97
CA PHE A 173 -2.49 18.31 -1.38
C PHE A 173 -1.20 18.73 -0.67
N LYS A 174 -0.97 20.04 -0.48
CA LYS A 174 0.15 20.55 0.30
C LYS A 174 0.06 20.06 1.75
N HIS A 175 -1.10 20.15 2.39
CA HIS A 175 -1.29 19.64 3.75
C HIS A 175 -1.03 18.13 3.83
N ALA A 176 -1.47 17.35 2.84
CA ALA A 176 -1.18 15.92 2.76
C ALA A 176 0.33 15.64 2.61
N CYS A 177 1.05 16.44 1.82
CA CYS A 177 2.51 16.35 1.70
C CYS A 177 3.21 16.66 3.03
N ASP A 178 2.81 17.76 3.68
CA ASP A 178 3.37 18.18 4.97
C ASP A 178 3.17 17.09 6.03
N ALA A 179 1.97 16.50 6.13
CA ALA A 179 1.66 15.40 7.04
C ALA A 179 2.46 14.11 6.71
N SER A 180 2.72 13.84 5.43
CA SER A 180 3.42 12.64 4.97
C SER A 180 4.89 12.60 5.39
N VAL A 181 5.54 13.76 5.50
CA VAL A 181 6.98 13.86 5.82
C VAL A 181 7.26 14.06 7.31
N MET A 182 6.22 14.19 8.13
CA MET A 182 6.40 14.32 9.58
C MET A 182 7.10 13.06 10.14
N PRO A 183 8.11 13.22 11.02
CA PRO A 183 8.71 12.07 11.72
C PRO A 183 7.62 11.25 12.40
N PRO A 184 7.60 9.91 12.32
CA PRO A 184 8.74 9.06 11.98
C PRO A 184 8.81 8.61 10.51
N SER A 185 8.14 9.32 9.59
CA SER A 185 8.22 9.03 8.16
C SER A 185 9.64 9.15 7.61
N SER A 186 9.95 8.33 6.60
CA SER A 186 11.20 8.35 5.85
C SER A 186 11.06 9.05 4.49
N GLY A 187 9.86 9.51 4.13
CA GLY A 187 9.63 10.22 2.87
C GLY A 187 8.16 10.28 2.49
N LEU A 188 7.89 10.39 1.19
CA LEU A 188 6.53 10.33 0.65
C LEU A 188 6.56 9.76 -0.77
N ALA A 189 5.45 9.13 -1.15
CA ALA A 189 5.15 8.77 -2.54
C ALA A 189 3.80 9.40 -2.96
N ILE A 190 3.59 9.56 -4.26
CA ILE A 190 2.39 10.23 -4.81
C ILE A 190 1.66 9.33 -5.80
N PHE A 191 0.34 9.24 -5.64
CA PHE A 191 -0.58 8.58 -6.55
C PHE A 191 -1.66 9.55 -7.09
N SER A 192 -1.78 9.86 -8.37
CA SER A 192 -0.97 9.44 -9.51
C SER A 192 -0.52 10.65 -10.33
N TRP A 193 0.66 10.55 -10.91
CA TRP A 193 1.26 11.61 -11.72
C TRP A 193 0.54 11.87 -13.03
N ASP A 194 -0.04 10.83 -13.66
CA ASP A 194 -0.80 10.99 -14.90
C ASP A 194 -1.94 12.01 -14.75
N GLN A 195 -2.67 11.94 -13.64
CA GLN A 195 -3.76 12.88 -13.40
C GLN A 195 -3.25 14.29 -13.05
N ALA A 196 -2.07 14.39 -12.44
CA ALA A 196 -1.42 15.68 -12.20
C ALA A 196 -1.13 16.41 -13.52
N ILE A 197 -0.75 15.66 -14.55
CA ILE A 197 -0.55 16.17 -15.91
C ILE A 197 -1.90 16.56 -16.52
N GLU A 198 -2.87 15.65 -16.53
CA GLU A 198 -4.20 15.88 -17.15
C GLU A 198 -4.96 17.07 -16.56
N LYS A 199 -4.74 17.37 -15.27
CA LYS A 199 -5.45 18.44 -14.55
C LYS A 199 -4.61 19.71 -14.36
N ASN A 200 -3.45 19.83 -15.03
CA ASN A 200 -2.52 20.96 -14.89
C ASN A 200 -2.10 21.24 -13.44
N LYS A 201 -1.90 20.19 -12.63
CA LYS A 201 -1.42 20.27 -11.24
C LYS A 201 0.10 20.04 -11.11
N LEU A 202 0.78 19.66 -12.20
CA LEU A 202 2.19 19.23 -12.18
C LEU A 202 3.15 20.29 -11.61
N ASP A 203 3.05 21.55 -12.06
CA ASP A 203 3.96 22.61 -11.64
C ASP A 203 3.81 22.91 -10.15
N SER A 204 2.56 23.07 -9.69
CA SER A 204 2.26 23.31 -8.28
C SER A 204 2.70 22.14 -7.39
N ALA A 205 2.45 20.91 -7.82
CA ALA A 205 2.90 19.72 -7.09
C ALA A 205 4.44 19.66 -7.01
N SER A 206 5.12 19.96 -8.12
CA SER A 206 6.59 19.99 -8.17
C SER A 206 7.18 21.07 -7.27
N GLU A 207 6.55 22.24 -7.20
CA GLU A 207 6.98 23.32 -6.32
C GLU A 207 6.84 22.94 -4.84
N ILE A 208 5.71 22.31 -4.46
CA ILE A 208 5.49 21.80 -3.11
C ILE A 208 6.61 20.82 -2.74
N LEU A 209 6.87 19.83 -3.59
CA LEU A 209 7.89 18.81 -3.32
C LEU A 209 9.30 19.37 -3.16
N ARG A 210 9.67 20.41 -3.93
CA ARG A 210 10.99 21.06 -3.79
C ARG A 210 11.17 21.79 -2.47
N LYS A 211 10.06 22.17 -1.80
CA LYS A 211 10.07 22.88 -0.52
C LYS A 211 10.09 21.94 0.68
N LEU A 212 9.78 20.65 0.48
CA LEU A 212 9.97 19.61 1.48
C LEU A 212 11.47 19.34 1.59
N LYS A 213 12.12 19.97 2.57
CA LYS A 213 13.53 19.80 2.90
C LYS A 213 13.66 19.34 4.35
#